data_AF-A0A1H5P5Y1-F1
#
_entry.id   AF-A0A1H5P5Y1-F1
#
_cell.length_a   1.000
_cell.length_b   1.000
_cell.length_c   1.000
_cell.angle_alpha   90.00
_cell.angle_beta   90.00
_cell.angle_gamma   90.00
#
_symmetry.space_group_name_H-M   'P 1'
#
loop_
_entity.id
_entity.type
_entity.pdbx_description
1 polymer ?
#
loop_
_entity_poly.entity_id
_entity_poly.type
_entity_poly.pdbx_seq_one_letter_code
_entity_poly.pdbx_strand_id
1 'polypeptide(L)'
;MSQTSGTMTAAINNPQVTPSNYPFTGDADRMMLYFIGNDLYFSSSEQLGPDINEVQGFDFCIPGVPADGVMHTYDLVNEATGVFWASEGSWATPYTATAGSISVSLDSKNRLFGTFNFVGSNGNKSVQVSRGALDLSGFITDVSKSVSRKVMDTGHMIGTIVGGPLPDPNFNATVVNIQKVQSTVDYWQVIGQQVDGDIAHTRTWILIVVPVGTTGTEFDLSPSSPVRVTLGSVPSLGFAHAVSGKIRFTSMPATGRAAGDIDCLVQKNQESPIRIKVSFDILDTV
;
A
#
# COMPACT_ATOMS: atom_id res chain seq x y z
N MET A 1 -1.48 4.33 -22.73
CA MET A 1 -1.90 4.14 -21.33
C MET A 1 -3.23 4.85 -21.17
N SER A 2 -4.32 4.15 -20.86
CA SER A 2 -5.59 4.78 -20.47
C SER A 2 -5.49 5.13 -18.99
N GLN A 3 -5.00 6.32 -18.71
CA GLN A 3 -4.82 6.81 -17.34
C GLN A 3 -6.15 7.37 -16.83
N THR A 4 -6.49 7.08 -15.57
CA THR A 4 -7.56 7.79 -14.89
C THR A 4 -7.16 9.25 -14.73
N SER A 5 -8.05 10.16 -15.09
CA SER A 5 -7.86 11.61 -14.96
C SER A 5 -8.91 12.17 -14.03
N GLY A 6 -8.63 13.29 -13.37
CA GLY A 6 -9.61 13.94 -12.52
C GLY A 6 -9.00 14.66 -11.34
N THR A 7 -9.78 14.76 -10.27
CA THR A 7 -9.38 15.34 -9.00
C THR A 7 -9.85 14.49 -7.83
N MET A 8 -9.03 14.45 -6.78
CA MET A 8 -9.44 14.01 -5.46
C MET A 8 -8.79 14.92 -4.43
N THR A 9 -9.60 15.50 -3.53
CA THR A 9 -9.13 16.39 -2.47
C THR A 9 -9.76 16.02 -1.14
N ALA A 10 -9.09 16.35 -0.04
CA ALA A 10 -9.63 16.19 1.31
C ALA A 10 -8.91 17.11 2.30
N ALA A 11 -9.53 17.34 3.46
CA ALA A 11 -8.87 17.91 4.63
C ALA A 11 -8.58 16.81 5.64
N ILE A 12 -7.29 16.61 5.95
CA ILE A 12 -6.79 15.60 6.88
C ILE A 12 -6.46 16.27 8.21
N ASN A 13 -6.94 15.69 9.30
CA ASN A 13 -6.42 15.92 10.63
C ASN A 13 -5.74 14.62 11.10
N ASN A 14 -4.42 14.62 11.11
CA ASN A 14 -3.57 13.56 11.61
C ASN A 14 -2.74 14.09 12.81
N PRO A 15 -3.16 13.81 14.06
CA PRO A 15 -2.44 14.22 15.26
C PRO A 15 -1.05 13.57 15.42
N GLN A 16 -0.71 12.58 14.61
CA GLN A 16 0.56 11.86 14.69
C GLN A 16 1.69 12.54 13.90
N VAL A 17 1.37 13.54 13.08
CA VAL A 17 2.35 14.32 12.29
C VAL A 17 2.27 15.80 12.62
N THR A 18 3.31 16.55 12.25
CA THR A 18 3.36 18.01 12.44
C THR A 18 3.68 18.67 11.10
N PRO A 19 2.83 19.58 10.58
CA PRO A 19 1.56 20.02 11.16
C PRO A 19 0.48 18.93 11.12
N SER A 20 -0.40 18.92 12.12
CA SER A 20 -1.45 17.90 12.23
C SER A 20 -2.60 18.08 11.23
N ASN A 21 -2.74 19.27 10.65
CA ASN A 21 -3.75 19.55 9.64
C ASN A 21 -3.08 19.66 8.28
N TYR A 22 -3.63 18.96 7.29
CA TYR A 22 -3.06 18.88 5.97
C TYR A 22 -4.14 18.90 4.88
N PRO A 23 -4.05 19.77 3.87
CA PRO A 23 -4.91 19.72 2.70
C PRO A 23 -4.39 18.69 1.69
N PHE A 24 -5.06 17.56 1.55
CA PHE A 24 -4.72 16.54 0.54
C PHE A 24 -5.17 16.99 -0.85
N THR A 25 -4.26 16.89 -1.82
CA THR A 25 -4.56 16.99 -3.25
C THR A 25 -3.88 15.86 -3.98
N GLY A 26 -4.67 14.96 -4.57
CA GLY A 26 -4.14 13.85 -5.33
C GLY A 26 -3.42 14.29 -6.60
N ASP A 27 -2.28 13.66 -6.88
CA ASP A 27 -1.52 13.92 -8.10
C ASP A 27 -2.26 13.38 -9.33
N ALA A 28 -2.34 14.20 -10.37
CA ALA A 28 -3.09 13.89 -11.58
C ALA A 28 -2.62 12.60 -12.27
N ASP A 29 -1.33 12.24 -12.12
CA ASP A 29 -0.75 11.04 -12.70
C ASP A 29 -0.85 9.80 -11.79
N ARG A 30 -1.40 9.93 -10.59
CA ARG A 30 -1.47 8.88 -9.56
C ARG A 30 -2.89 8.60 -9.08
N MET A 31 -3.84 8.74 -10.01
CA MET A 31 -5.23 8.37 -9.79
C MET A 31 -5.53 7.04 -10.49
N MET A 32 -6.36 6.23 -9.86
CA MET A 32 -6.85 4.98 -10.44
C MET A 32 -8.36 4.88 -10.26
N LEU A 33 -9.03 4.37 -11.29
CA LEU A 33 -10.46 4.05 -11.31
C LEU A 33 -10.64 2.79 -12.16
N TYR A 34 -11.12 1.71 -11.56
CA TYR A 34 -11.28 0.42 -12.24
C TYR A 34 -12.31 -0.46 -11.55
N PHE A 35 -12.75 -1.52 -12.23
CA PHE A 35 -13.59 -2.56 -11.65
C PHE A 35 -12.80 -3.86 -11.50
N ILE A 36 -13.06 -4.61 -10.43
CA ILE A 36 -12.77 -6.05 -10.36
C ILE A 36 -14.09 -6.75 -10.07
N GLY A 37 -14.56 -7.55 -11.03
CA GLY A 37 -15.91 -8.10 -10.95
C GLY A 37 -16.96 -7.00 -10.89
N ASN A 38 -17.76 -6.98 -9.82
CA ASN A 38 -18.80 -5.97 -9.57
C ASN A 38 -18.34 -4.85 -8.61
N ASP A 39 -17.09 -4.91 -8.15
CA ASP A 39 -16.58 -4.00 -7.13
C ASP A 39 -15.83 -2.86 -7.79
N LEU A 40 -16.22 -1.63 -7.44
CA LEU A 40 -15.60 -0.41 -7.93
C LEU A 40 -14.42 -0.03 -7.03
N TYR A 41 -13.24 0.06 -7.63
CA TYR A 41 -12.02 0.50 -6.97
C TYR A 41 -11.61 1.86 -7.49
N PHE A 42 -11.22 2.73 -6.57
CA PHE A 42 -10.55 3.96 -6.93
C PHE A 42 -9.59 4.39 -5.84
N SER A 43 -8.52 5.03 -6.29
CA SER A 43 -7.48 5.52 -5.42
C SER A 43 -6.87 6.80 -5.95
N SER A 44 -6.26 7.53 -5.03
CA SER A 44 -5.49 8.72 -5.36
C SER A 44 -4.37 8.86 -4.36
N SER A 45 -3.19 9.25 -4.84
CA SER A 45 -2.06 9.50 -3.98
C SER A 45 -1.38 10.82 -4.32
N GLU A 46 -0.73 11.38 -3.32
CA GLU A 46 0.04 12.62 -3.37
C GLU A 46 1.48 12.29 -2.99
N GLN A 47 2.39 12.66 -3.87
CA GLN A 47 3.83 12.52 -3.67
C GLN A 47 4.33 13.72 -2.86
N LEU A 48 4.75 13.48 -1.63
CA LEU A 48 5.20 14.50 -0.67
C LEU A 48 6.69 14.83 -0.84
N GLY A 49 7.46 13.93 -1.43
CA GLY A 49 8.88 14.11 -1.72
C GLY A 49 9.38 13.16 -2.82
N PRO A 50 10.68 13.02 -3.09
CA PRO A 50 11.16 12.26 -4.24
C PRO A 50 10.98 10.73 -4.14
N ASP A 51 10.68 10.19 -2.95
CA ASP A 51 10.79 8.76 -2.66
C ASP A 51 9.46 7.99 -2.69
N ILE A 52 9.50 6.69 -3.01
CA ILE A 52 8.29 5.85 -3.19
C ILE A 52 7.42 5.74 -1.92
N ASN A 53 8.02 5.89 -0.74
CA ASN A 53 7.32 5.84 0.55
C ASN A 53 6.89 7.22 1.06
N GLU A 54 7.35 8.31 0.42
CA GLU A 54 6.96 9.67 0.77
C GLU A 54 5.66 10.01 0.05
N VAL A 55 4.68 9.13 0.22
CA VAL A 55 3.39 9.20 -0.41
C VAL A 55 2.35 9.11 0.69
N GLN A 56 1.28 9.88 0.52
CA GLN A 56 0.04 9.66 1.21
C GLN A 56 -1.09 9.52 0.22
N GLY A 57 -2.20 8.92 0.61
CA GLY A 57 -3.27 8.67 -0.34
C GLY A 57 -4.46 7.96 0.22
N PHE A 58 -5.39 7.68 -0.66
CA PHE A 58 -6.64 7.03 -0.37
C PHE A 58 -6.83 5.82 -1.25
N ASP A 59 -7.35 4.76 -0.66
CA ASP A 59 -7.92 3.62 -1.38
C ASP A 59 -9.36 3.43 -0.95
N PHE A 60 -10.24 3.23 -1.93
CA PHE A 60 -11.64 2.89 -1.71
C PHE A 60 -12.05 1.66 -2.54
N CYS A 61 -12.93 0.87 -1.95
CA CYS A 61 -13.65 -0.21 -2.63
C CYS A 61 -15.14 -0.10 -2.28
N ILE A 62 -15.98 -0.07 -3.30
CA ILE A 62 -17.44 -0.03 -3.14
C ILE A 62 -18.07 -1.15 -3.98
N PRO A 63 -18.68 -2.16 -3.34
CA PRO A 63 -19.38 -3.22 -4.05
C PRO A 63 -20.62 -2.72 -4.78
N GLY A 64 -20.77 -3.09 -6.05
CA GLY A 64 -22.04 -3.00 -6.79
C GLY A 64 -22.56 -1.59 -7.07
N VAL A 65 -21.67 -0.62 -7.31
CA VAL A 65 -22.07 0.75 -7.65
C VAL A 65 -22.84 0.77 -8.98
N PRO A 66 -24.12 1.18 -9.00
CA PRO A 66 -24.90 1.26 -10.23
C PRO A 66 -24.43 2.44 -11.10
N ALA A 67 -24.35 2.22 -12.40
CA ALA A 67 -24.02 3.25 -13.39
C ALA A 67 -25.29 4.02 -13.86
N ASP A 68 -26.06 4.53 -12.91
CA ASP A 68 -27.34 5.21 -13.16
C ASP A 68 -27.25 6.74 -13.08
N GLY A 69 -26.07 7.29 -12.76
CA GLY A 69 -25.86 8.72 -12.55
C GLY A 69 -26.52 9.27 -11.28
N VAL A 70 -27.08 8.41 -10.42
CA VAL A 70 -27.70 8.81 -9.15
C VAL A 70 -26.65 8.76 -8.03
N MET A 71 -26.78 9.67 -7.06
CA MET A 71 -25.91 9.67 -5.88
C MET A 71 -26.33 8.57 -4.92
N HIS A 72 -25.42 7.64 -4.65
CA HIS A 72 -25.58 6.57 -3.67
C HIS A 72 -24.60 6.75 -2.53
N THR A 73 -25.06 6.60 -1.29
CA THR A 73 -24.23 6.75 -0.09
C THR A 73 -24.01 5.40 0.54
N TYR A 74 -22.74 5.10 0.84
CA TYR A 74 -22.29 3.85 1.44
C TYR A 74 -21.61 4.15 2.77
N ASP A 75 -21.95 3.38 3.80
CA ASP A 75 -21.23 3.35 5.06
C ASP A 75 -19.87 2.66 4.89
N LEU A 76 -18.79 3.34 5.30
CA LEU A 76 -17.41 2.85 5.11
C LEU A 76 -16.98 1.77 6.11
N VAL A 77 -17.89 1.32 6.98
CA VAL A 77 -17.65 0.23 7.94
C VAL A 77 -18.37 -1.04 7.50
N ASN A 78 -19.58 -0.91 6.97
CA ASN A 78 -20.47 -2.04 6.70
C ASN A 78 -20.67 -2.33 5.21
N GLU A 79 -20.61 -1.31 4.35
CA GLU A 79 -21.01 -1.41 2.94
C GLU A 79 -19.87 -1.20 1.96
N ALA A 80 -18.86 -0.42 2.35
CA ALA A 80 -17.68 -0.11 1.56
C ALA A 80 -16.43 -0.12 2.43
N THR A 81 -15.25 -0.08 1.82
CA THR A 81 -13.98 0.08 2.55
C THR A 81 -13.29 1.38 2.14
N GLY A 82 -12.74 2.09 3.12
CA GLY A 82 -11.88 3.26 2.90
C GLY A 82 -10.62 3.17 3.75
N VAL A 83 -9.47 3.50 3.16
CA VAL A 83 -8.18 3.56 3.85
C VAL A 83 -7.50 4.87 3.49
N PHE A 84 -7.00 5.59 4.50
CA PHE A 84 -6.04 6.66 4.31
C PHE A 84 -4.63 6.15 4.62
N TRP A 85 -3.72 6.27 3.67
CA TRP A 85 -2.29 6.00 3.83
C TRP A 85 -1.61 7.30 4.22
N ALA A 86 -1.20 7.44 5.49
CA ALA A 86 -0.49 8.61 5.97
C ALA A 86 1.02 8.43 5.83
N SER A 87 1.74 9.47 5.41
CA SER A 87 3.21 9.47 5.53
C SER A 87 3.62 9.81 6.96
N GLU A 88 4.02 8.82 7.75
CA GLU A 88 4.49 8.97 9.13
C GLU A 88 5.89 8.38 9.30
N GLY A 89 6.83 9.21 9.76
CA GLY A 89 8.18 8.75 10.11
C GLY A 89 8.92 8.04 8.97
N SER A 90 8.70 8.48 7.72
CA SER A 90 9.24 7.91 6.46
C SER A 90 8.55 6.63 5.95
N TRP A 91 7.31 6.34 6.40
CA TRP A 91 6.52 5.18 5.96
C TRP A 91 5.06 5.55 5.65
N ALA A 92 4.41 4.75 4.80
CA ALA A 92 2.96 4.76 4.66
C ALA A 92 2.29 3.98 5.81
N THR A 93 1.53 4.68 6.66
CA THR A 93 0.79 4.13 7.79
C THR A 93 -0.71 4.08 7.44
N PRO A 94 -1.35 2.89 7.43
CA PRO A 94 -2.77 2.78 7.09
C PRO A 94 -3.68 3.22 8.22
N TYR A 95 -4.65 4.06 7.92
CA TYR A 95 -5.79 4.38 8.77
C TYR A 95 -7.07 3.85 8.10
N THR A 96 -7.54 2.70 8.58
CA THR A 96 -8.76 2.07 8.03
C THR A 96 -9.99 2.75 8.61
N ALA A 97 -10.98 3.06 7.76
CA ALA A 97 -12.22 3.68 8.20
C ALA A 97 -12.92 2.85 9.27
N THR A 98 -13.25 3.49 10.39
CA THR A 98 -14.04 2.92 11.50
C THR A 98 -15.34 3.66 11.73
N ALA A 99 -15.56 4.76 11.02
CA ALA A 99 -16.81 5.51 10.96
C ALA A 99 -16.78 6.43 9.75
N GLY A 100 -17.94 6.77 9.19
CA GLY A 100 -18.07 7.73 8.09
C GLY A 100 -18.67 7.10 6.83
N SER A 101 -18.73 7.89 5.78
CA SER A 101 -19.44 7.51 4.57
C SER A 101 -18.77 8.05 3.31
N ILE A 102 -19.11 7.40 2.20
CA ILE A 102 -18.77 7.83 0.86
C ILE A 102 -20.04 7.91 0.02
N SER A 103 -20.26 9.05 -0.62
CA SER A 103 -21.39 9.29 -1.53
C SER A 103 -20.83 9.42 -2.93
N VAL A 104 -21.21 8.53 -3.84
CA VAL A 104 -20.72 8.53 -5.23
C VAL A 104 -21.87 8.40 -6.22
N SER A 105 -21.67 9.00 -7.39
CA SER A 105 -22.48 8.80 -8.59
C SER A 105 -21.55 8.37 -9.72
N LEU A 106 -21.89 7.25 -10.35
CA LEU A 106 -21.24 6.77 -11.56
C LEU A 106 -22.18 7.03 -12.74
N ASP A 107 -21.77 7.92 -13.63
CA ASP A 107 -22.59 8.28 -14.78
C ASP A 107 -22.40 7.34 -15.99
N SER A 108 -23.31 7.45 -16.96
CA SER A 108 -23.26 6.69 -18.22
C SER A 108 -22.02 6.94 -19.09
N LYS A 109 -21.20 7.94 -18.74
CA LYS A 109 -19.94 8.27 -19.41
C LYS A 109 -18.73 7.72 -18.65
N ASN A 110 -18.96 6.86 -17.65
CA ASN A 110 -17.91 6.29 -16.81
C ASN A 110 -17.12 7.38 -16.06
N ARG A 111 -17.82 8.42 -15.60
CA ARG A 111 -17.29 9.41 -14.66
C ARG A 111 -17.83 9.11 -13.26
N LEU A 112 -16.92 9.01 -12.30
CA LEU A 112 -17.22 8.85 -10.89
C LEU A 112 -17.04 10.20 -10.20
N PHE A 113 -18.10 10.73 -9.60
CA PHE A 113 -17.99 11.94 -8.79
C PHE A 113 -18.72 11.77 -7.46
N GLY A 114 -18.25 12.48 -6.43
CA GLY A 114 -18.74 12.23 -5.09
C GLY A 114 -18.02 12.98 -3.99
N THR A 115 -18.43 12.68 -2.77
CA THR A 115 -17.85 13.21 -1.53
C THR A 115 -17.62 12.10 -0.52
N PHE A 116 -16.69 12.33 0.40
CA PHE A 116 -16.39 11.37 1.45
C PHE A 116 -15.92 12.07 2.73
N ASN A 117 -16.13 11.40 3.85
CA ASN A 117 -15.61 11.78 5.15
C ASN A 117 -15.54 10.53 6.03
N PHE A 118 -14.48 10.40 6.82
CA PHE A 118 -14.36 9.26 7.72
C PHE A 118 -13.39 9.52 8.87
N VAL A 119 -13.51 8.70 9.90
CA VAL A 119 -12.49 8.54 10.93
C VAL A 119 -11.77 7.23 10.63
N GLY A 120 -10.46 7.32 10.44
CA GLY A 120 -9.59 6.16 10.22
C GLY A 120 -8.82 5.81 11.49
N SER A 121 -8.56 4.53 11.71
CA SER A 121 -7.79 4.05 12.87
C SER A 121 -6.62 3.16 12.48
N ASN A 122 -5.56 3.21 13.29
CA ASN A 122 -4.42 2.31 13.28
C ASN A 122 -4.03 2.00 14.74
N GLY A 123 -4.45 0.85 15.26
CA GLY A 123 -4.27 0.53 16.68
C GLY A 123 -4.91 1.59 17.60
N ASN A 124 -4.10 2.29 18.39
CA ASN A 124 -4.55 3.36 19.29
C ASN A 124 -4.47 4.78 18.67
N LYS A 125 -4.10 4.89 17.40
CA LYS A 125 -4.02 6.15 16.65
C LYS A 125 -5.27 6.36 15.81
N SER A 126 -5.59 7.61 15.54
CA SER A 126 -6.75 7.99 14.72
C SER A 126 -6.48 9.21 13.86
N VAL A 127 -7.02 9.19 12.66
CA VAL A 127 -7.06 10.29 11.70
C VAL A 127 -8.51 10.67 11.42
N GLN A 128 -8.76 11.97 11.24
CA GLN A 128 -10.04 12.45 10.72
C GLN A 128 -9.86 12.98 9.29
N VAL A 129 -10.71 12.49 8.39
CA VAL A 129 -10.80 12.91 6.99
C VAL A 129 -12.12 13.63 6.80
N SER A 130 -12.06 14.86 6.31
CA SER A 130 -13.24 15.70 6.11
C SER A 130 -13.18 16.42 4.77
N ARG A 131 -14.33 16.91 4.29
CA ARG A 131 -14.43 17.65 3.02
C ARG A 131 -13.81 16.89 1.84
N GLY A 132 -13.87 15.56 1.87
CA GLY A 132 -13.43 14.73 0.77
C GLY A 132 -14.30 14.96 -0.45
N ALA A 133 -13.69 15.18 -1.60
CA ALA A 133 -14.37 15.35 -2.88
C ALA A 133 -13.58 14.62 -3.97
N LEU A 134 -14.30 14.01 -4.90
CA LEU A 134 -13.71 13.34 -6.05
C LEU A 134 -14.50 13.60 -7.33
N ASP A 135 -13.77 13.62 -8.43
CA ASP A 135 -14.29 13.72 -9.79
C ASP A 135 -13.27 13.05 -10.72
N LEU A 136 -13.51 11.78 -11.03
CA LEU A 136 -12.60 10.89 -11.75
C LEU A 136 -13.26 10.40 -13.03
N SER A 137 -12.46 10.21 -14.08
CA SER A 137 -12.89 9.69 -15.37
C SER A 137 -11.78 8.86 -15.99
N GLY A 138 -12.15 7.95 -16.90
CA GLY A 138 -11.18 7.11 -17.60
C GLY A 138 -10.84 5.87 -16.79
N PHE A 139 -11.64 4.81 -17.00
CA PHE A 139 -11.41 3.52 -16.37
C PHE A 139 -10.16 2.85 -16.92
N ILE A 140 -9.37 2.28 -16.02
CA ILE A 140 -8.27 1.40 -16.38
C ILE A 140 -8.87 0.04 -16.72
N THR A 141 -8.92 -0.28 -18.01
CA THR A 141 -9.47 -1.54 -18.52
C THR A 141 -8.43 -2.66 -18.60
N ASP A 142 -7.14 -2.30 -18.47
CA ASP A 142 -6.01 -3.22 -18.45
C ASP A 142 -5.09 -2.81 -17.29
N VAL A 143 -5.44 -3.27 -16.09
CA VAL A 143 -4.74 -2.94 -14.83
C VAL A 143 -3.29 -3.49 -14.85
N SER A 144 -2.94 -4.36 -15.81
CA SER A 144 -1.58 -4.87 -16.03
C SER A 144 -0.62 -3.83 -16.63
N LYS A 145 -1.11 -2.81 -17.35
CA LYS A 145 -0.29 -1.84 -18.09
C LYS A 145 -0.07 -0.50 -17.39
N SER A 146 -0.68 -0.25 -16.23
CA SER A 146 -0.58 1.04 -15.51
C SER A 146 0.56 1.10 -14.49
N VAL A 147 1.31 0.00 -14.28
CA VAL A 147 2.52 0.03 -13.46
C VAL A 147 3.65 0.49 -14.36
N SER A 148 4.18 1.68 -14.11
CA SER A 148 5.51 2.03 -14.57
C SER A 148 6.48 0.96 -14.03
N ARG A 149 6.88 0.02 -14.89
CA ARG A 149 7.98 -0.92 -14.63
C ARG A 149 9.24 -0.08 -14.47
N LYS A 150 9.51 0.38 -13.24
CA LYS A 150 10.81 0.91 -12.85
C LYS A 150 11.77 -0.29 -12.81
N VAL A 151 13.01 -0.02 -13.22
CA VAL A 151 14.14 -0.95 -13.43
C VAL A 151 14.10 -2.15 -12.47
N MET A 152 14.17 -3.37 -13.03
CA MET A 152 14.16 -4.61 -12.26
C MET A 152 15.60 -5.04 -11.97
N ASP A 153 15.91 -5.22 -10.70
CA ASP A 153 17.13 -5.92 -10.31
C ASP A 153 17.04 -7.41 -10.62
N THR A 154 18.16 -8.11 -10.50
CA THR A 154 18.22 -9.56 -10.73
C THR A 154 18.30 -10.32 -9.42
N GLY A 155 17.72 -11.52 -9.37
CA GLY A 155 17.72 -12.35 -8.17
C GLY A 155 16.37 -12.98 -7.90
N HIS A 156 16.14 -13.32 -6.64
CA HIS A 156 14.92 -13.98 -6.21
C HIS A 156 14.49 -13.58 -4.79
N MET A 157 13.18 -13.66 -4.54
CA MET A 157 12.60 -13.69 -3.21
C MET A 157 11.47 -14.73 -3.22
N ILE A 158 11.70 -15.85 -2.55
CA ILE A 158 10.86 -17.04 -2.67
C ILE A 158 10.59 -17.63 -1.28
N GLY A 159 9.38 -18.11 -1.05
CA GLY A 159 9.04 -18.86 0.14
C GLY A 159 7.54 -19.02 0.31
N THR A 160 7.06 -18.85 1.54
CA THR A 160 5.65 -19.05 1.88
C THR A 160 5.08 -17.93 2.73
N ILE A 161 3.81 -17.60 2.52
CA ILE A 161 3.00 -16.72 3.34
C ILE A 161 1.78 -17.52 3.82
N VAL A 162 1.71 -17.81 5.12
CA VAL A 162 0.67 -18.69 5.68
C VAL A 162 -0.24 -17.89 6.60
N GLY A 163 -1.54 -17.89 6.29
CA GLY A 163 -2.57 -17.15 7.00
C GLY A 163 -3.05 -15.90 6.24
N GLY A 164 -4.07 -15.23 6.79
CA GLY A 164 -4.69 -14.07 6.15
C GLY A 164 -5.56 -14.42 4.94
N PRO A 165 -6.11 -13.42 4.22
CA PRO A 165 -7.01 -13.61 3.08
C PRO A 165 -6.26 -13.89 1.76
N LEU A 166 -5.01 -14.36 1.81
CA LEU A 166 -4.19 -14.56 0.61
C LEU A 166 -4.51 -15.92 -0.05
N PRO A 167 -4.72 -15.95 -1.39
CA PRO A 167 -5.19 -17.15 -2.08
C PRO A 167 -4.11 -18.22 -2.27
N ASP A 168 -2.85 -17.84 -2.45
CA ASP A 168 -1.72 -18.77 -2.60
C ASP A 168 -0.75 -18.63 -1.42
N PRO A 169 -0.49 -19.71 -0.67
CA PRO A 169 0.51 -19.69 0.39
C PRO A 169 1.95 -19.66 -0.15
N ASN A 170 2.19 -19.92 -1.43
CA ASN A 170 3.51 -19.81 -2.03
C ASN A 170 3.76 -18.36 -2.47
N PHE A 171 4.94 -17.86 -2.09
CA PHE A 171 5.42 -16.57 -2.54
C PHE A 171 6.59 -16.77 -3.51
N ASN A 172 6.44 -16.28 -4.73
CA ASN A 172 7.50 -16.22 -5.73
C ASN A 172 7.49 -14.84 -6.39
N ALA A 173 8.44 -14.00 -5.98
CA ALA A 173 8.54 -12.65 -6.50
C ALA A 173 8.82 -12.68 -8.02
N THR A 174 7.88 -12.11 -8.77
CA THR A 174 8.02 -11.83 -10.21
C THR A 174 8.90 -10.61 -10.50
N VAL A 175 9.04 -9.72 -9.51
CA VAL A 175 9.87 -8.52 -9.56
C VAL A 175 10.63 -8.39 -8.25
N VAL A 176 11.91 -8.05 -8.32
CA VAL A 176 12.75 -7.73 -7.17
C VAL A 176 13.47 -6.40 -7.38
N ASN A 177 13.75 -5.69 -6.29
CA ASN A 177 14.43 -4.39 -6.32
C ASN A 177 15.19 -4.14 -5.00
N ILE A 178 16.38 -3.58 -5.10
CA ILE A 178 17.13 -2.94 -4.01
C ILE A 178 17.27 -1.47 -4.38
N GLN A 179 16.92 -0.59 -3.44
CA GLN A 179 17.19 0.83 -3.65
C GLN A 179 17.59 1.53 -2.36
N LYS A 180 18.58 2.42 -2.46
CA LYS A 180 18.85 3.41 -1.42
C LYS A 180 17.84 4.54 -1.54
N VAL A 181 17.23 4.89 -0.42
CA VAL A 181 16.26 5.97 -0.29
C VAL A 181 16.86 7.07 0.56
N GLN A 182 16.86 8.30 0.04
CA GLN A 182 17.46 9.48 0.68
C GLN A 182 16.36 10.41 1.19
N SER A 183 16.01 10.25 2.47
CA SER A 183 14.93 10.99 3.13
C SER A 183 15.47 11.68 4.40
N THR A 184 14.58 12.06 5.33
CA THR A 184 14.95 12.58 6.66
C THR A 184 15.83 11.59 7.43
N VAL A 185 15.62 10.30 7.20
CA VAL A 185 16.54 9.22 7.59
C VAL A 185 16.84 8.41 6.32
N ASP A 186 18.12 8.28 5.97
CA ASP A 186 18.55 7.42 4.85
C ASP A 186 18.28 5.94 5.18
N TYR A 187 17.74 5.18 4.23
CA TYR A 187 17.53 3.73 4.38
C TYR A 187 17.64 2.97 3.06
N TRP A 188 17.75 1.66 3.15
CA TRP A 188 17.66 0.73 2.03
C TRP A 188 16.31 0.05 2.01
N GLN A 189 15.72 -0.08 0.83
CA GLN A 189 14.57 -0.95 0.58
C GLN A 189 15.02 -2.20 -0.16
N VAL A 190 14.50 -3.35 0.25
CA VAL A 190 14.62 -4.62 -0.48
C VAL A 190 13.20 -5.13 -0.70
N ILE A 191 12.81 -5.27 -1.96
CA ILE A 191 11.42 -5.52 -2.36
C ILE A 191 11.38 -6.83 -3.13
N GLY A 192 10.43 -7.69 -2.78
CA GLY A 192 9.93 -8.75 -3.65
C GLY A 192 8.45 -8.53 -3.92
N GLN A 193 8.05 -8.57 -5.18
CA GLN A 193 6.66 -8.42 -5.60
C GLN A 193 6.24 -9.61 -6.45
N GLN A 194 5.18 -10.29 -6.03
CA GLN A 194 4.45 -11.27 -6.81
C GLN A 194 3.22 -10.63 -7.44
N VAL A 195 3.09 -10.81 -8.76
CA VAL A 195 1.92 -10.40 -9.54
C VAL A 195 1.24 -11.66 -10.01
N ASP A 196 0.04 -11.94 -9.49
CA ASP A 196 -0.75 -13.07 -9.95
C ASP A 196 -1.42 -12.72 -11.29
N GLY A 197 -1.26 -13.61 -12.28
CA GLY A 197 -1.68 -13.38 -13.67
C GLY A 197 -3.19 -13.51 -13.92
N ASP A 198 -3.98 -13.89 -12.92
CA ASP A 198 -5.43 -14.04 -13.06
C ASP A 198 -6.20 -12.73 -12.82
N ILE A 199 -7.49 -12.78 -13.19
CA ILE A 199 -8.45 -11.67 -13.36
C ILE A 199 -8.56 -10.72 -12.15
N ALA A 200 -8.07 -11.12 -10.96
CA ALA A 200 -8.06 -10.30 -9.74
C ALA A 200 -6.79 -9.44 -9.51
N HIS A 201 -5.75 -9.57 -10.35
CA HIS A 201 -4.51 -8.74 -10.33
C HIS A 201 -3.98 -8.45 -8.93
N THR A 202 -4.03 -9.46 -8.05
CA THR A 202 -3.55 -9.32 -6.69
C THR A 202 -2.04 -9.12 -6.74
N ARG A 203 -1.60 -8.01 -6.15
CA ARG A 203 -0.17 -7.69 -6.00
C ARG A 203 0.19 -7.93 -4.57
N THR A 204 1.00 -8.95 -4.33
CA THR A 204 1.54 -9.23 -3.02
C THR A 204 2.99 -8.79 -2.99
N TRP A 205 3.35 -7.93 -2.05
CA TRP A 205 4.74 -7.49 -1.84
C TRP A 205 5.23 -7.83 -0.44
N ILE A 206 6.51 -8.16 -0.38
CA ILE A 206 7.29 -8.18 0.86
C ILE A 206 8.31 -7.05 0.73
N LEU A 207 8.23 -6.09 1.65
CA LEU A 207 9.13 -4.96 1.75
C LEU A 207 9.98 -5.11 3.01
N ILE A 208 11.29 -5.10 2.83
CA ILE A 208 12.27 -5.03 3.92
C ILE A 208 12.86 -3.63 3.91
N VAL A 209 12.94 -3.01 5.08
CA VAL A 209 13.60 -1.71 5.24
C VAL A 209 14.72 -1.78 6.26
N VAL A 210 15.89 -1.30 5.86
CA VAL A 210 17.13 -1.30 6.64
C VAL A 210 17.70 0.12 6.70
N PRO A 211 17.67 0.81 7.86
CA PRO A 211 18.30 2.13 8.01
C PRO A 211 19.78 2.11 7.59
N VAL A 212 20.25 3.19 6.94
CA VAL A 212 21.66 3.30 6.57
C VAL A 212 22.53 3.34 7.81
N GLY A 213 23.66 2.62 7.77
CA GLY A 213 24.55 2.47 8.91
C GLY A 213 24.12 1.36 9.89
N THR A 214 23.01 0.66 9.64
CA THR A 214 22.67 -0.55 10.40
C THR A 214 23.80 -1.57 10.30
N THR A 215 24.29 -2.01 11.46
CA THR A 215 25.34 -3.03 11.59
C THR A 215 24.76 -4.31 12.18
N GLY A 216 25.37 -5.45 11.87
CA GLY A 216 24.86 -6.78 12.24
C GLY A 216 24.17 -7.49 11.09
N THR A 217 23.93 -8.79 11.28
CA THR A 217 23.39 -9.70 10.27
C THR A 217 22.16 -10.46 10.73
N GLU A 218 21.70 -10.25 11.97
CA GLU A 218 20.50 -10.88 12.51
C GLU A 218 19.74 -9.86 13.36
N PHE A 219 18.44 -9.77 13.15
CA PHE A 219 17.57 -8.82 13.85
C PHE A 219 16.28 -9.51 14.30
N ASP A 220 15.95 -9.33 15.58
CA ASP A 220 14.64 -9.67 16.11
C ASP A 220 13.61 -8.65 15.58
N LEU A 221 12.61 -9.16 14.87
CA LEU A 221 11.53 -8.35 14.33
C LEU A 221 10.48 -8.09 15.40
N SER A 222 10.13 -6.82 15.55
CA SER A 222 9.11 -6.32 16.47
C SER A 222 8.68 -4.92 16.00
N PRO A 223 7.59 -4.34 16.54
CA PRO A 223 7.17 -2.98 16.18
C PRO A 223 8.24 -1.90 16.45
N SER A 224 9.17 -2.17 17.36
CA SER A 224 10.30 -1.29 17.71
C SER A 224 11.61 -1.64 16.99
N SER A 225 11.63 -2.66 16.14
CA SER A 225 12.85 -3.07 15.43
C SER A 225 13.32 -1.98 14.45
N PRO A 226 14.63 -1.72 14.37
CA PRO A 226 15.19 -0.82 13.36
C PRO A 226 15.04 -1.38 11.95
N VAL A 227 15.18 -2.70 11.78
CA VAL A 227 14.91 -3.40 10.52
C VAL A 227 13.45 -3.81 10.50
N ARG A 228 12.76 -3.48 9.41
CA ARG A 228 11.31 -3.71 9.29
C ARG A 228 11.00 -4.64 8.15
N VAL A 229 10.00 -5.49 8.36
CA VAL A 229 9.41 -6.35 7.33
C VAL A 229 7.92 -6.06 7.26
N THR A 230 7.43 -5.82 6.06
CA THR A 230 6.02 -5.54 5.78
C THR A 230 5.54 -6.45 4.67
N LEU A 231 4.40 -7.08 4.89
CA LEU A 231 3.60 -7.71 3.84
C LEU A 231 2.55 -6.72 3.40
N GLY A 232 2.31 -6.63 2.11
CA GLY A 232 1.06 -6.03 1.67
C GLY A 232 0.49 -6.76 0.48
N SER A 233 -0.83 -6.67 0.35
CA SER A 233 -1.56 -7.23 -0.77
C SER A 233 -2.67 -6.28 -1.18
N VAL A 234 -2.65 -5.90 -2.45
CA VAL A 234 -3.64 -4.99 -3.05
C VAL A 234 -4.42 -5.79 -4.09
N PRO A 235 -5.77 -5.73 -4.09
CA PRO A 235 -6.62 -4.89 -3.21
C PRO A 235 -7.02 -5.53 -1.87
N SER A 236 -6.59 -6.74 -1.55
CA SER A 236 -7.21 -7.57 -0.50
C SER A 236 -6.85 -7.15 0.93
N LEU A 237 -5.57 -7.21 1.30
CA LEU A 237 -5.11 -7.13 2.69
C LEU A 237 -4.83 -5.69 3.12
N GLY A 238 -4.40 -4.81 2.21
CA GLY A 238 -3.64 -3.63 2.62
C GLY A 238 -2.25 -4.06 3.09
N PHE A 239 -1.75 -3.52 4.21
CA PHE A 239 -0.40 -3.80 4.71
C PHE A 239 -0.44 -4.33 6.15
N ALA A 240 0.40 -5.34 6.42
CA ALA A 240 0.62 -5.98 7.70
C ALA A 240 2.11 -5.90 8.06
N HIS A 241 2.42 -5.57 9.31
CA HIS A 241 3.78 -5.30 9.75
C HIS A 241 4.30 -6.37 10.70
N ALA A 242 5.61 -6.64 10.69
CA ALA A 242 6.21 -7.63 11.57
C ALA A 242 6.01 -7.27 13.05
N VAL A 243 5.40 -8.21 13.78
CA VAL A 243 5.16 -8.11 15.23
C VAL A 243 6.09 -9.02 16.03
N SER A 244 6.59 -10.10 15.41
CA SER A 244 7.57 -11.01 16.02
C SER A 244 8.34 -11.80 14.96
N GLY A 245 9.44 -12.45 15.35
CA GLY A 245 10.24 -13.32 14.50
C GLY A 245 11.61 -12.75 14.20
N LYS A 246 12.23 -13.20 13.12
CA LYS A 246 13.61 -12.85 12.78
C LYS A 246 13.82 -12.58 11.30
N ILE A 247 14.79 -11.73 11.02
CA ILE A 247 15.43 -11.61 9.72
C ILE A 247 16.93 -11.82 9.89
N ARG A 248 17.51 -12.61 8.98
CA ARG A 248 18.95 -12.84 8.91
C ARG A 248 19.46 -12.45 7.53
N PHE A 249 20.47 -11.59 7.50
CA PHE A 249 21.19 -11.21 6.29
C PHE A 249 22.47 -12.03 6.15
N THR A 250 22.67 -12.63 4.98
CA THR A 250 23.97 -13.11 4.52
C THR A 250 24.71 -12.06 3.70
N SER A 251 24.00 -11.06 3.17
CA SER A 251 24.55 -9.86 2.51
C SER A 251 23.67 -8.66 2.78
N MET A 252 24.27 -7.53 3.18
CA MET A 252 23.56 -6.29 3.47
C MET A 252 23.39 -5.45 2.20
N PRO A 253 22.25 -4.75 2.01
CA PRO A 253 21.95 -4.03 0.76
C PRO A 253 23.02 -3.00 0.34
N ALA A 254 23.74 -2.42 1.31
CA ALA A 254 24.84 -1.49 1.04
C ALA A 254 26.01 -2.06 0.23
N THR A 255 26.09 -3.38 0.03
CA THR A 255 27.14 -4.03 -0.75
C THR A 255 26.77 -4.25 -2.23
N GLY A 256 25.65 -3.68 -2.70
CA GLY A 256 25.09 -3.96 -4.03
C GLY A 256 24.42 -5.35 -4.11
N ARG A 257 24.19 -6.00 -2.96
CA ARG A 257 23.52 -7.29 -2.85
C ARG A 257 22.81 -7.41 -1.52
N ALA A 258 21.51 -7.68 -1.53
CA ALA A 258 20.76 -8.03 -0.35
C ALA A 258 20.41 -9.52 -0.39
N ALA A 259 20.92 -10.28 0.57
CA ALA A 259 20.66 -11.72 0.64
C ALA A 259 20.40 -12.15 2.07
N GLY A 260 19.48 -13.10 2.27
CA GLY A 260 19.09 -13.53 3.59
C GLY A 260 17.80 -14.36 3.64
N ASP A 261 17.30 -14.52 4.86
CA ASP A 261 16.07 -15.23 5.18
C ASP A 261 15.23 -14.47 6.22
N ILE A 262 13.91 -14.64 6.13
CA ILE A 262 12.92 -14.10 7.05
C ILE A 262 12.08 -15.28 7.54
N ASP A 263 11.84 -15.34 8.85
CA ASP A 263 10.79 -16.16 9.46
C ASP A 263 10.10 -15.30 10.52
N CYS A 264 8.96 -14.72 10.17
CA CYS A 264 8.29 -13.73 11.01
C CYS A 264 6.77 -13.84 10.98
N LEU A 265 6.14 -13.25 12.00
CA LEU A 265 4.71 -13.01 12.02
C LEU A 265 4.47 -11.54 11.73
N VAL A 266 3.63 -11.26 10.75
CA VAL A 266 3.11 -9.92 10.46
C VAL A 266 1.65 -9.82 10.87
N GLN A 267 1.21 -8.64 11.27
CA GLN A 267 -0.16 -8.41 11.70
C GLN A 267 -0.67 -7.08 11.16
N LYS A 268 -1.93 -7.08 10.73
CA LYS A 268 -2.71 -5.87 10.49
C LYS A 268 -3.63 -5.67 11.70
N ASN A 269 -3.51 -4.53 12.38
CA ASN A 269 -4.29 -4.22 13.58
C ASN A 269 -4.22 -5.35 14.62
N GLN A 270 -5.39 -5.89 15.03
CA GLN A 270 -5.52 -6.99 16.00
C GLN A 270 -5.95 -8.31 15.36
N GLU A 271 -5.81 -8.45 14.04
CA GLU A 271 -6.19 -9.67 13.32
C GLU A 271 -5.27 -10.85 13.65
N SER A 272 -5.62 -12.07 13.23
CA SER A 272 -4.73 -13.21 13.40
C SER A 272 -3.42 -12.99 12.62
N PRO A 273 -2.23 -13.17 13.24
CA PRO A 273 -0.97 -12.94 12.54
C PRO A 273 -0.76 -13.87 11.34
N ILE A 274 -0.15 -13.34 10.29
CA ILE A 274 0.23 -14.03 9.07
C ILE A 274 1.72 -14.39 9.17
N ARG A 275 2.08 -15.63 8.90
CA ARG A 275 3.48 -16.06 8.93
C ARG A 275 4.12 -15.85 7.57
N ILE A 276 5.25 -15.14 7.53
CA ILE A 276 6.11 -15.02 6.37
C ILE A 276 7.34 -15.89 6.61
N LYS A 277 7.65 -16.77 5.66
CA LYS A 277 8.91 -17.50 5.63
C LYS A 277 9.49 -17.45 4.23
N VAL A 278 10.47 -16.56 4.00
CA VAL A 278 11.04 -16.34 2.66
C VAL A 278 12.56 -16.26 2.70
N SER A 279 13.19 -16.69 1.62
CA SER A 279 14.60 -16.46 1.33
C SER A 279 14.71 -15.46 0.18
N PHE A 280 15.70 -14.58 0.25
CA PHE A 280 15.96 -13.59 -0.79
C PHE A 280 17.46 -13.53 -1.11
N ASP A 281 17.75 -13.26 -2.36
CA ASP A 281 19.09 -12.98 -2.87
C ASP A 281 18.94 -12.11 -4.11
N ILE A 282 19.16 -10.82 -3.95
CA ILE A 282 18.92 -9.79 -4.95
C ILE A 282 20.21 -9.02 -5.16
N LEU A 283 20.56 -8.82 -6.42
CA LEU A 283 21.72 -8.06 -6.88
C LEU A 283 21.23 -6.72 -7.42
N ASP A 284 21.73 -5.64 -6.82
CA ASP A 284 21.56 -4.29 -7.33
C ASP A 284 22.28 -4.22 -8.69
N THR A 285 21.54 -3.93 -9.75
CA THR A 285 22.07 -3.93 -11.13
C THR A 285 22.67 -2.59 -11.57
N VAL A 286 22.93 -1.69 -10.61
CA VAL A 286 23.60 -0.39 -10.84
C VAL A 286 25.08 -0.52 -11.19
#